data_AF-A0A1V4UEQ9-F1
#
_entry.id   AF-A0A1V4UEQ9-F1
#
_cell.length_a   1.000
_cell.length_b   1.000
_cell.length_c   1.000
_cell.angle_alpha   90.00
_cell.angle_beta   90.00
_cell.angle_gamma   90.00
#
_symmetry.space_group_name_H-M   'P 1'
#
loop_
_entity.id
_entity.type
_entity.pdbx_description
1 polymer ?
#
loop_
_entity_poly.entity_id
_entity_poly.type
_entity_poly.pdbx_seq_one_letter_code
_entity_poly.pdbx_strand_id
1 'polypeptide(L)'
;MIPVYDENGEVVAEVEYNSNLDFWDGRNHTCGSTGHHKGLTRLESGEYVLIHGTQWQGERDTAEIINPEQAVKEIVASGNHDLFEEFPELAEIRKTVIKQERKS
;
A
#
# COMPACT_ATOMS: atom_id res chain seq x y z
N MET A 1 2.16 16.47 1.65
CA MET A 1 2.46 15.52 2.73
C MET A 1 1.16 15.00 3.27
N ILE A 2 1.09 13.71 3.55
CA ILE A 2 -0.10 12.98 3.99
C ILE A 2 0.16 12.55 5.44
N PRO A 3 -0.74 12.87 6.38
CA PRO A 3 -0.61 12.40 7.74
C PRO A 3 -0.82 10.89 7.80
N VAL A 4 0.08 10.21 8.51
CA VAL A 4 0.01 8.79 8.81
C VAL A 4 -0.64 8.63 10.16
N TYR A 5 -1.74 7.89 10.18
CA TYR A 5 -2.48 7.56 11.39
C TYR A 5 -2.08 6.18 11.90
N ASP A 6 -1.95 6.05 13.21
CA ASP A 6 -1.83 4.76 13.88
C ASP A 6 -3.21 4.11 14.11
N GLU A 7 -3.21 2.93 14.73
CA GLU A 7 -4.43 2.19 15.10
C GLU A 7 -5.34 2.96 16.07
N ASN A 8 -4.81 3.96 16.79
CA ASN A 8 -5.53 4.81 17.72
C ASN A 8 -6.09 6.08 17.05
N GLY A 9 -5.78 6.33 15.78
CA GLY A 9 -6.16 7.53 15.04
C GLY A 9 -5.29 8.75 15.36
N GLU A 10 -4.12 8.56 15.97
CA GLU A 10 -3.14 9.61 16.23
C GLU A 10 -2.18 9.75 15.06
N VAL A 11 -1.76 10.99 14.76
CA VAL A 11 -0.79 11.25 13.69
C VAL A 11 0.61 10.93 14.21
N VAL A 12 1.22 9.90 13.64
CA VAL A 12 2.54 9.39 14.07
C VAL A 12 3.66 9.76 13.10
N ALA A 13 3.33 10.03 11.83
CA ALA A 13 4.29 10.45 10.82
C ALA A 13 3.60 11.26 9.71
N GLU A 14 4.40 11.83 8.81
CA GLU A 14 3.92 12.39 7.55
C GLU A 14 4.71 11.77 6.39
N VAL A 15 4.03 11.42 5.31
CA VAL A 15 4.65 10.80 4.12
C VAL A 15 4.33 11.59 2.86
N GLU A 16 5.18 11.43 1.84
CA GLU A 16 4.89 11.96 0.51
C GLU A 16 3.85 11.10 -0.19
N TYR A 17 2.95 11.74 -0.95
CA TYR A 17 1.96 11.04 -1.75
C TYR A 17 2.66 10.13 -2.77
N ASN A 18 2.23 8.88 -2.86
CA ASN A 18 2.67 7.95 -3.87
C ASN A 18 1.45 7.13 -4.35
N SER A 19 1.48 6.70 -5.60
CA SER A 19 0.47 5.85 -6.23
C SER A 19 1.10 4.61 -6.88
N ASN A 20 2.21 4.11 -6.32
CA ASN A 20 2.96 2.97 -6.84
C ASN A 20 2.21 1.64 -6.79
N LEU A 21 1.09 1.53 -6.05
CA LEU A 21 0.20 0.36 -6.12
C LEU A 21 -0.84 0.47 -7.24
N ASP A 22 -0.91 1.60 -7.96
CA ASP A 22 -1.77 1.69 -9.14
C ASP A 22 -1.17 0.91 -10.30
N PHE A 23 -2.02 0.12 -10.96
CA PHE A 23 -1.64 -0.61 -12.16
C PHE A 23 -2.32 -0.01 -13.38
N TRP A 24 -1.69 -0.21 -14.54
CA TRP A 24 -2.28 0.18 -15.82
C TRP A 24 -3.29 -0.88 -16.26
N ASP A 25 -4.58 -0.52 -16.34
CA ASP A 25 -5.65 -1.44 -16.74
C ASP A 25 -5.87 -1.51 -18.27
N GLY A 26 -5.02 -0.84 -19.05
CA GLY A 26 -5.16 -0.71 -20.50
C GLY A 26 -5.79 0.61 -20.95
N ARG A 27 -6.38 1.40 -20.04
CA ARG A 27 -6.94 2.73 -20.31
C ARG A 27 -6.49 3.79 -19.31
N ASN A 28 -6.36 3.44 -18.03
CA ASN A 28 -6.01 4.35 -16.94
C ASN A 28 -5.08 3.66 -15.92
N HIS A 29 -4.36 4.47 -15.12
CA HIS A 29 -3.78 4.00 -13.87
C HIS A 29 -4.88 3.94 -12.81
N THR A 30 -5.14 2.76 -12.26
CA THR A 30 -6.18 2.53 -11.26
C THR A 30 -5.74 1.48 -10.25
N CYS A 31 -6.27 1.57 -9.03
CA CYS A 31 -6.16 0.51 -8.02
C CYS A 31 -7.31 -0.52 -8.10
N GLY A 32 -8.12 -0.49 -9.17
CA GLY A 32 -9.33 -1.32 -9.33
C GLY A 32 -10.62 -0.65 -8.85
N SER A 33 -10.55 0.61 -8.41
CA SER A 33 -11.70 1.45 -8.05
C SER A 33 -11.63 2.81 -8.73
N THR A 34 -12.77 3.36 -9.14
CA THR A 34 -12.85 4.62 -9.88
C THR A 34 -12.53 5.81 -8.97
N GLY A 35 -11.47 6.56 -9.31
CA GLY A 35 -11.08 7.79 -8.60
C GLY A 35 -10.33 7.57 -7.29
N HIS A 36 -9.95 6.33 -6.96
CA HIS A 36 -9.12 6.01 -5.82
C HIS A 36 -7.75 5.53 -6.30
N HIS A 37 -6.72 5.89 -5.54
CA HIS A 37 -5.33 5.54 -5.78
C HIS A 37 -4.75 4.92 -4.53
N LYS A 38 -3.81 3.99 -4.71
CA LYS A 38 -3.10 3.37 -3.59
C LYS A 38 -1.60 3.55 -3.73
N GLY A 39 -0.96 3.84 -2.61
CA GLY A 39 0.49 3.90 -2.50
C GLY A 39 0.99 3.08 -1.33
N LEU A 40 2.19 2.54 -1.45
CA LEU A 40 2.91 1.89 -0.36
C LEU A 40 4.23 2.60 -0.14
N THR A 41 4.51 2.92 1.12
CA THR A 41 5.80 3.44 1.55
C THR A 41 6.25 2.76 2.84
N ARG A 42 7.51 2.98 3.23
CA ARG A 42 8.09 2.47 4.48
C ARG A 42 8.69 3.63 5.26
N LEU A 43 8.35 3.72 6.54
CA LEU A 43 8.93 4.71 7.46
C LEU A 43 10.39 4.33 7.79
N GLU A 44 11.17 5.30 8.26
CA GLU A 44 12.54 5.03 8.74
C GLU A 44 12.57 4.07 9.93
N SER A 45 11.47 3.97 10.69
CA SER A 45 11.28 3.00 11.77
C SER A 45 11.12 1.55 11.27
N GLY A 46 10.87 1.35 9.98
CA GLY A 46 10.63 0.04 9.36
C GLY A 46 9.15 -0.33 9.21
N GLU A 47 8.24 0.52 9.67
CA GLU A 47 6.79 0.31 9.52
C GLU A 47 6.33 0.59 8.10
N TYR A 48 5.41 -0.23 7.60
CA TYR A 48 4.82 -0.05 6.27
C TYR A 48 3.60 0.85 6.37
N VAL A 49 3.44 1.73 5.40
CA VAL A 49 2.35 2.71 5.36
C VAL A 49 1.61 2.59 4.05
N LEU A 50 0.30 2.39 4.16
CA LEU A 50 -0.62 2.38 3.03
C LEU A 50 -1.20 3.78 2.86
N ILE A 51 -1.00 4.34 1.68
CA ILE A 51 -1.51 5.64 1.28
C ILE A 51 -2.79 5.42 0.47
N HIS A 52 -3.85 6.08 0.89
CA HIS A 52 -5.13 6.14 0.22
C HIS A 52 -5.28 7.52 -0.43
N GLY A 53 -5.10 7.55 -1.74
CA GLY A 53 -5.34 8.72 -2.56
C GLY A 53 -6.75 8.74 -3.11
N THR A 54 -7.32 9.93 -3.28
CA THR A 54 -8.65 10.09 -3.89
C THR A 54 -8.71 11.36 -4.76
N GLN A 55 -9.34 11.23 -5.92
CA GLN A 55 -9.54 12.35 -6.85
C GLN A 55 -10.87 13.09 -6.61
N TRP A 56 -11.68 12.64 -5.64
CA TRP A 56 -12.99 13.22 -5.37
C TRP A 56 -12.87 14.52 -4.56
N GLN A 57 -13.50 15.59 -5.06
CA GLN A 57 -13.54 16.87 -4.33
C GLN A 57 -14.21 16.70 -2.97
N GLY A 58 -13.46 16.97 -1.90
CA GLY A 58 -13.94 16.95 -0.52
C GLY A 58 -13.41 15.77 0.30
N GLU A 59 -12.87 14.74 -0.35
CA GLU A 59 -12.10 13.71 0.34
C GLU A 59 -10.64 14.16 0.48
N ARG A 60 -9.97 13.66 1.51
CA ARG A 60 -8.56 13.96 1.78
C ARG A 60 -7.76 12.69 1.64
N ASP A 61 -6.54 12.82 1.12
CA ASP A 61 -5.59 11.73 1.13
C ASP A 61 -5.27 11.37 2.58
N THR A 62 -5.29 10.08 2.89
CA THR A 62 -4.99 9.54 4.22
C THR A 62 -3.95 8.45 4.11
N ALA A 63 -3.16 8.26 5.16
CA ALA A 63 -2.23 7.16 5.23
C ALA A 63 -2.37 6.42 6.57
N GLU A 64 -2.21 5.11 6.55
CA GLU A 64 -2.31 4.26 7.74
C GLU A 64 -1.13 3.28 7.82
N ILE A 65 -0.70 2.98 9.04
CA ILE A 65 0.32 1.94 9.27
C ILE A 65 -0.32 0.57 9.06
N ILE A 66 0.30 -0.23 8.21
CA ILE A 66 -0.13 -1.58 7.92
C ILE A 66 0.96 -2.60 8.25
N ASN A 67 0.53 -3.82 8.56
CA ASN A 67 1.45 -4.91 8.79
C ASN A 67 2.13 -5.37 7.49
N PRO A 68 3.35 -5.95 7.55
CA PRO A 68 4.05 -6.44 6.37
C PRO A 68 3.23 -7.45 5.54
N GLU A 69 2.44 -8.31 6.19
CA GLU A 69 1.57 -9.27 5.50
C GLU A 69 0.46 -8.57 4.70
N GLN A 70 -0.10 -7.48 5.24
CA GLN A 70 -1.08 -6.63 4.53
C GLN A 70 -0.42 -5.98 3.32
N ALA A 71 0.80 -5.44 3.49
CA ALA A 71 1.55 -4.81 2.41
C ALA A 71 1.80 -5.79 1.25
N VAL A 72 2.20 -7.03 1.57
CA VAL A 72 2.32 -8.11 0.57
C VAL A 72 1.01 -8.34 -0.17
N LYS A 73 -0.12 -8.44 0.56
CA LYS A 73 -1.43 -8.67 -0.06
C LYS A 73 -1.81 -7.54 -1.02
N GLU A 74 -1.59 -6.29 -0.65
CA GLU A 74 -1.85 -5.13 -1.50
C GLU A 74 -0.97 -5.12 -2.76
N ILE A 75 0.33 -5.44 -2.64
CA ILE A 75 1.23 -5.58 -3.81
C ILE A 75 0.78 -6.72 -4.73
N VAL A 76 0.40 -7.87 -4.16
CA VAL A 76 -0.10 -9.01 -4.96
C VAL A 76 -1.43 -8.67 -5.62
N ALA A 77 -2.33 -7.98 -4.92
CA ALA A 77 -3.64 -7.60 -5.42
C ALA A 77 -3.56 -6.56 -6.53
N SER A 78 -2.63 -5.60 -6.43
CA SER A 78 -2.34 -4.64 -7.50
C SER A 78 -1.63 -5.27 -8.70
N GLY A 79 -1.01 -6.44 -8.53
CA GLY A 79 -0.22 -7.10 -9.57
C GLY A 79 1.11 -6.41 -9.86
N ASN A 80 1.48 -5.38 -9.09
CA ASN A 80 2.69 -4.60 -9.30
C ASN A 80 3.90 -5.25 -8.60
N HIS A 81 4.29 -6.42 -9.11
CA HIS A 81 5.31 -7.26 -8.48
C HIS A 81 6.71 -6.61 -8.40
N ASP A 82 6.96 -5.56 -9.17
CA ASP A 82 8.23 -4.82 -9.15
C ASP A 82 8.49 -4.17 -7.78
N LEU A 83 7.42 -3.86 -7.02
CA LEU A 83 7.54 -3.35 -5.64
C LEU A 83 8.23 -4.35 -4.70
N PHE A 84 8.24 -5.65 -5.00
CA PHE A 84 9.00 -6.62 -4.22
C PHE A 84 10.52 -6.45 -4.38
N GLU A 85 10.99 -5.82 -5.46
CA GLU A 85 12.40 -5.48 -5.63
C GLU A 85 12.79 -4.28 -4.76
N GLU A 86 11.90 -3.30 -4.62
CA GLU A 86 12.08 -2.15 -3.73
C GLU A 86 11.95 -2.55 -2.25
N PHE A 87 11.08 -3.51 -1.94
CA PHE A 87 10.85 -4.02 -0.58
C PHE A 87 11.19 -5.52 -0.49
N PRO A 88 12.50 -5.89 -0.43
CA PRO A 88 12.93 -7.28 -0.44
C PRO A 88 12.41 -8.10 0.76
N GLU A 89 12.16 -7.45 1.89
CA GLU A 89 11.57 -8.09 3.08
C GLU A 89 10.15 -8.61 2.79
N LEU A 90 9.35 -7.85 2.03
CA LEU A 90 8.01 -8.27 1.61
C LEU A 90 8.08 -9.45 0.64
N ALA A 91 9.13 -9.54 -0.18
CA ALA A 91 9.32 -10.67 -1.09
C ALA A 91 9.52 -12.00 -0.35
N GLU A 92 10.21 -11.98 0.79
CA GLU A 92 10.35 -13.16 1.66
C GLU A 92 9.03 -13.49 2.35
N ILE A 93 8.32 -12.49 2.87
CA ILE A 93 7.02 -12.68 3.53
C ILE A 93 5.99 -13.25 2.55
N ARG A 94 5.99 -12.80 1.30
CA ARG A 94 5.15 -13.34 0.21
C ARG A 94 5.27 -14.85 0.08
N LYS A 95 6.48 -15.42 0.15
CA LYS A 95 6.68 -16.88 0.07
C LYS A 95 5.97 -17.62 1.21
N THR A 96 5.89 -16.98 2.37
CA THR A 96 5.22 -17.51 3.57
C THR A 96 3.70 -17.36 3.47
N VAL A 97 3.21 -16.16 3.10
CA VAL A 97 1.77 -15.87 2.94
C VAL A 97 1.13 -16.78 1.87
N ILE A 98 1.75 -16.91 0.69
CA ILE A 98 1.22 -17.78 -0.38
C ILE A 98 1.19 -19.26 0.01
N LYS A 99 2.15 -19.72 0.84
CA LYS A 99 2.17 -21.10 1.33
C LYS A 99 1.04 -21.39 2.32
N GLN A 100 0.57 -20.39 3.06
CA GLN A 100 -0.53 -20.55 4.00
C GLN A 100 -1.88 -20.68 3.28
N GLU A 101 -2.13 -19.88 2.24
CA GLU A 101 -3.36 -19.91 1.45
C GLU A 101 -3.60 -21.25 0.73
N ARG A 102 -2.54 -22.02 0.42
CA ARG A 102 -2.66 -23.36 -0.19
C ARG A 102 -2.96 -24.49 0.81
N LYS A 103 -3.00 -24.20 2.10
CA LYS A 103 -3.25 -25.20 3.16
C LYS A 103 -4.64 -25.08 3.80
N SER A 104 -5.49 -24.16 3.33
CA SER A 104 -6.86 -23.96 3.83
C SER A 104 -7.91 -24.55 2.91
#